data_AF-A0A7S4C5Y9-F1
#
_entry.id   AF-A0A7S4C5Y9-F1
#
_cell.length_a   1.000
_cell.length_b   1.000
_cell.length_c   1.000
_cell.angle_alpha   90.00
_cell.angle_beta   90.00
_cell.angle_gamma   90.00
#
_symmetry.space_group_name_H-M   'P 1'
#
loop_
_entity.id
_entity.type
_entity.pdbx_description
1 polymer ?
#
loop_
_entity_poly.entity_id
_entity_poly.type
_entity_poly.pdbx_seq_one_letter_code
_entity_poly.pdbx_strand_id
1 'polypeptide(L)'
;MLDIAQSHNVTLVLSLWNGALLRDEFECAVFRDDAALNAFIEHALAPLAIKLRAHPALAMWEIVNEPEGMLNLDVVPSGIGNPCTDLKPLLQCAGPHNQPGWNRREGSNCSVSMQRLQRFVNRQAAALKSFDGSHLVTVGAWSHCSVSAAAEGFSYFSDACLRLAGGEDAGTLDVWQLHSYPDKAAPWRFGEAEPVNKPASFYVTNPKLRKPVLIGEVSNRWDTLPDPTAAKVKYSTSIGDTSSNTSSTAAAAAA
;
A
#
# COMPACT_ATOMS: atom_id res chain seq x y z
N MET A 1 -12.79 -3.75 -17.52
CA MET A 1 -11.47 -3.24 -17.10
C MET A 1 -10.44 -4.35 -17.08
N LEU A 2 -10.68 -5.45 -16.36
CA LEU A 2 -9.76 -6.59 -16.32
C LEU A 2 -9.48 -7.20 -17.71
N ASP A 3 -10.49 -7.33 -18.59
CA ASP A 3 -10.26 -7.79 -19.98
C ASP A 3 -9.33 -6.85 -20.76
N ILE A 4 -9.46 -5.53 -20.53
CA ILE A 4 -8.59 -4.52 -21.16
C ILE A 4 -7.17 -4.68 -20.62
N ALA A 5 -7.00 -4.79 -19.30
CA ALA A 5 -5.70 -5.01 -18.69
C ALA A 5 -5.03 -6.28 -19.25
N GLN A 6 -5.77 -7.38 -19.38
CA GLN A 6 -5.29 -8.60 -20.01
C GLN A 6 -4.83 -8.38 -21.45
N SER A 7 -5.62 -7.67 -22.26
CA SER A 7 -5.27 -7.38 -23.66
C SER A 7 -4.00 -6.55 -23.82
N HIS A 8 -3.57 -5.88 -22.75
CA HIS A 8 -2.35 -5.08 -22.69
C HIS A 8 -1.23 -5.71 -21.84
N ASN A 9 -1.37 -6.97 -21.41
CA ASN A 9 -0.43 -7.66 -20.50
C ASN A 9 -0.18 -6.89 -19.19
N VAL A 10 -1.21 -6.23 -18.68
CA VAL A 10 -1.20 -5.52 -17.40
C VAL A 10 -2.01 -6.32 -16.39
N THR A 11 -1.52 -6.42 -15.16
CA THR A 11 -2.28 -6.92 -14.03
C THR A 11 -2.79 -5.78 -13.16
N LEU A 12 -3.90 -6.01 -12.46
CA LEU A 12 -4.52 -5.05 -11.57
C LEU A 12 -4.47 -5.53 -10.11
N VAL A 13 -4.21 -4.58 -9.22
CA VAL A 13 -4.47 -4.70 -7.78
C VAL A 13 -5.78 -3.98 -7.49
N LEU A 14 -6.76 -4.69 -6.92
CA LEU A 14 -8.05 -4.08 -6.57
C LEU A 14 -8.06 -3.74 -5.08
N SER A 15 -7.95 -2.44 -4.77
CA SER A 15 -8.11 -1.93 -3.39
C SER A 15 -9.58 -1.71 -3.07
N LEU A 16 -10.07 -2.38 -2.03
CA LEU A 16 -11.48 -2.44 -1.68
C LEU A 16 -11.94 -1.22 -0.86
N TRP A 17 -11.07 -0.73 0.01
CA TRP A 17 -11.39 0.31 1.00
C TRP A 17 -10.27 1.32 1.13
N ASN A 18 -10.61 2.55 1.52
CA ASN A 18 -9.63 3.62 1.74
C ASN A 18 -9.59 4.10 3.19
N GLY A 19 -8.63 3.59 3.96
CA GLY A 19 -8.32 4.00 5.32
C GLY A 19 -7.80 5.43 5.48
N ALA A 20 -7.23 6.02 4.42
CA ALA A 20 -6.65 7.37 4.48
C ALA A 20 -7.68 8.50 4.47
N LEU A 21 -8.91 8.26 3.98
CA LEU A 21 -9.88 9.32 3.69
C LEU A 21 -11.35 8.92 3.98
N LEU A 22 -11.59 8.15 5.03
CA LEU A 22 -12.96 7.79 5.45
C LEU A 22 -13.67 8.97 6.12
N ARG A 23 -14.82 9.37 5.56
CA ARG A 23 -15.54 10.58 5.97
C ARG A 23 -17.00 10.37 6.31
N ASP A 24 -17.57 9.20 6.02
CA ASP A 24 -18.99 8.94 6.30
C ASP A 24 -19.22 7.82 7.34
N GLU A 25 -20.37 7.89 8.00
CA GLU A 25 -20.76 6.95 9.06
C GLU A 25 -21.07 5.55 8.51
N PHE A 26 -21.47 5.46 7.24
CA PHE A 26 -21.86 4.21 6.60
C PHE A 26 -20.64 3.31 6.35
N GLU A 27 -19.60 3.86 5.73
CA GLU A 27 -18.33 3.19 5.54
C GLU A 27 -17.71 2.85 6.91
N CYS A 28 -17.83 3.76 7.89
CA CYS A 28 -17.31 3.50 9.23
C CYS A 28 -17.99 2.33 9.96
N ALA A 29 -19.27 2.11 9.71
CA ALA A 29 -20.01 1.01 10.31
C ALA A 29 -19.40 -0.36 9.94
N VAL A 30 -18.90 -0.53 8.71
CA VAL A 30 -18.28 -1.79 8.26
C VAL A 30 -17.01 -2.11 9.05
N PHE A 31 -16.29 -1.11 9.55
CA PHE A 31 -15.10 -1.31 10.39
C PHE A 31 -15.43 -1.55 11.88
N ARG A 32 -16.61 -1.10 12.35
CA ARG A 32 -16.99 -1.12 13.78
C ARG A 32 -17.95 -2.25 14.15
N ASP A 33 -18.82 -2.64 13.23
CA ASP A 33 -19.93 -3.56 13.44
C ASP A 33 -19.70 -4.85 12.64
N ASP A 34 -19.71 -5.99 13.34
CA ASP A 34 -19.50 -7.30 12.73
C ASP A 34 -20.66 -7.72 11.80
N ALA A 35 -21.89 -7.27 12.07
CA ALA A 35 -23.03 -7.53 11.21
C ALA A 35 -22.94 -6.72 9.91
N ALA A 36 -22.48 -5.46 9.97
CA ALA A 36 -22.22 -4.67 8.77
C ALA A 36 -21.09 -5.27 7.93
N LEU A 37 -20.01 -5.71 8.58
CA LEU A 37 -18.92 -6.43 7.91
C LEU A 37 -19.40 -7.75 7.27
N ASN A 38 -20.26 -8.51 7.94
CA ASN A 38 -20.84 -9.73 7.39
C ASN A 38 -21.69 -9.44 6.16
N ALA A 39 -22.58 -8.45 6.24
CA ALA A 39 -23.42 -8.05 5.13
C ALA A 39 -22.58 -7.63 3.91
N PHE A 40 -21.49 -6.89 4.12
CA PHE A 40 -20.55 -6.56 3.05
C PHE A 40 -19.88 -7.81 2.46
N ILE A 41 -19.38 -8.72 3.31
CA ILE A 41 -18.73 -9.95 2.86
C ILE A 41 -19.69 -10.80 2.02
N GLU A 42 -20.92 -11.02 2.51
CA GLU A 42 -21.90 -11.91 1.89
C GLU A 42 -22.51 -11.33 0.62
N HIS A 43 -22.81 -10.04 0.61
CA HIS A 43 -23.62 -9.43 -0.44
C HIS A 43 -22.82 -8.60 -1.45
N ALA A 44 -21.58 -8.23 -1.15
CA ALA A 44 -20.73 -7.46 -2.06
C ALA A 44 -19.42 -8.19 -2.40
N LEU A 45 -18.64 -8.57 -1.40
CA LEU A 45 -17.31 -9.15 -1.62
C LEU A 45 -17.39 -10.55 -2.24
N ALA A 46 -18.24 -11.43 -1.72
CA ALA A 46 -18.35 -12.81 -2.21
C ALA A 46 -18.80 -12.88 -3.68
N PRO A 47 -19.89 -12.19 -4.11
CA PRO A 47 -20.30 -12.21 -5.50
C PRO A 47 -19.22 -11.66 -6.44
N LEU A 48 -18.52 -10.60 -6.03
CA LEU A 48 -17.44 -10.00 -6.81
C LEU A 48 -16.25 -10.96 -6.95
N ALA A 49 -15.78 -11.53 -5.84
CA ALA A 49 -14.66 -12.46 -5.83
C ALA A 49 -14.96 -13.73 -6.64
N ILE A 50 -16.14 -14.32 -6.47
CA ILE A 50 -16.57 -15.50 -7.25
C ILE A 50 -16.59 -15.20 -8.75
N LYS A 51 -17.02 -13.99 -9.14
CA LYS A 51 -17.08 -13.59 -10.54
C LYS A 51 -15.70 -13.39 -11.14
N LEU A 52 -14.74 -12.88 -10.36
CA LEU A 52 -13.43 -12.46 -10.85
C LEU A 52 -12.30 -13.49 -10.62
N ARG A 53 -12.50 -14.51 -9.78
CA ARG A 53 -11.46 -15.49 -9.40
C ARG A 53 -10.77 -16.22 -10.54
N ALA A 54 -11.39 -16.29 -11.72
CA ALA A 54 -10.80 -16.94 -12.90
C ALA A 54 -10.07 -15.95 -13.83
N HIS A 55 -10.09 -14.65 -13.53
CA HIS A 55 -9.60 -13.63 -14.43
C HIS A 55 -8.08 -13.44 -14.28
N PRO A 56 -7.25 -13.74 -15.30
CA PRO A 56 -5.79 -13.79 -15.16
C PRO A 56 -5.12 -12.41 -14.97
N ALA A 57 -5.80 -11.33 -15.35
CA ALA A 57 -5.32 -9.97 -15.11
C ALA A 57 -5.55 -9.45 -13.69
N LEU A 58 -6.25 -10.18 -12.82
CA LEU A 58 -6.29 -9.83 -11.40
C LEU A 58 -5.02 -10.39 -10.75
N ALA A 59 -4.22 -9.55 -10.11
CA ALA A 59 -3.02 -10.02 -9.40
C ALA A 59 -3.32 -10.28 -7.92
N MET A 60 -3.99 -9.32 -7.28
CA MET A 60 -4.23 -9.35 -5.85
C MET A 60 -5.41 -8.47 -5.44
N TRP A 61 -5.97 -8.80 -4.30
CA TRP A 61 -6.92 -7.99 -3.56
C TRP A 61 -6.16 -7.22 -2.47
N GLU A 62 -6.33 -5.91 -2.44
CA GLU A 62 -5.91 -5.10 -1.30
C GLU A 62 -7.14 -4.80 -0.44
N ILE A 63 -7.12 -5.29 0.81
CA ILE A 63 -8.28 -5.14 1.68
C ILE A 63 -8.54 -3.67 1.99
N VAL A 64 -7.49 -2.92 2.29
CA VAL A 64 -7.62 -1.52 2.66
C VAL A 64 -6.30 -0.79 2.42
N ASN A 65 -6.43 0.37 1.79
CA ASN A 65 -5.38 1.37 1.64
C ASN A 65 -5.20 2.13 2.96
N GLU A 66 -3.98 2.25 3.47
CA GLU A 66 -3.58 3.06 4.62
C GLU A 66 -4.55 3.02 5.81
N PRO A 67 -4.84 1.84 6.37
CA PRO A 67 -5.77 1.71 7.51
C PRO A 67 -5.32 2.50 8.75
N GLU A 68 -4.04 2.84 8.84
CA GLU A 68 -3.47 3.64 9.92
C GLU A 68 -4.10 5.04 10.02
N GLY A 69 -4.65 5.59 8.92
CA GLY A 69 -5.35 6.87 8.92
C GLY A 69 -6.56 6.91 9.85
N MET A 70 -7.22 5.76 10.05
CA MET A 70 -8.39 5.61 10.93
C MET A 70 -8.04 5.30 12.38
N LEU A 71 -6.77 5.13 12.75
CA LEU A 71 -6.41 4.66 14.09
C LEU A 71 -6.89 5.64 15.17
N ASN A 72 -7.66 5.13 16.11
CA ASN A 72 -8.02 5.86 17.31
C ASN A 72 -6.87 5.76 18.33
N LEU A 73 -6.08 6.83 18.44
CA LEU A 73 -4.94 6.90 19.35
C LEU A 73 -5.33 7.08 20.82
N ASP A 74 -6.58 7.46 21.11
CA ASP A 74 -7.08 7.60 22.49
C ASP A 74 -7.40 6.24 23.12
N VAL A 75 -7.58 5.21 22.29
CA VAL A 75 -7.86 3.84 22.73
C VAL A 75 -6.52 3.12 22.86
N VAL A 76 -5.78 3.46 23.92
CA VAL A 76 -4.70 2.62 24.41
C VAL A 76 -5.38 1.48 25.18
N PRO A 77 -5.20 0.19 24.78
CA PRO A 77 -5.85 -0.90 25.47
C PRO A 77 -5.54 -0.86 26.97
N SER A 78 -6.58 -0.69 27.78
CA SER A 78 -6.53 -0.91 29.22
C SER A 78 -6.41 -2.42 29.45
N GLY A 79 -5.19 -2.95 29.45
CA GLY A 79 -4.94 -4.36 29.71
C GLY A 79 -3.50 -4.75 29.42
N ILE A 80 -2.98 -5.69 30.20
CA ILE A 80 -1.61 -6.21 30.14
C ILE A 80 -1.24 -6.64 28.71
N GLY A 81 -0.29 -5.93 28.09
CA GLY A 81 0.75 -6.47 27.21
C GLY A 81 0.36 -7.30 25.98
N ASN A 82 -0.65 -6.93 25.18
CA ASN A 82 -0.81 -7.50 23.85
C ASN A 82 0.01 -6.70 22.82
N PRO A 83 1.14 -7.22 22.30
CA PRO A 83 1.97 -6.49 21.34
C PRO A 83 1.22 -6.19 20.02
N CYS A 84 0.19 -6.98 19.68
CA CYS A 84 -0.62 -6.74 18.49
C CYS A 84 -1.51 -5.49 18.58
N THR A 85 -1.67 -4.89 19.76
CA THR A 85 -2.50 -3.68 19.93
C THR A 85 -1.79 -2.55 20.65
N ASP A 86 -0.55 -2.77 21.12
CA ASP A 86 0.30 -1.70 21.66
C ASP A 86 0.79 -0.80 20.53
N LEU A 87 0.34 0.45 20.50
CA LEU A 87 0.70 1.43 19.47
C LEU A 87 2.04 2.13 19.73
N LYS A 88 2.71 1.91 20.87
CA LYS A 88 3.98 2.58 21.18
C LYS A 88 5.05 2.40 20.09
N PRO A 89 5.33 1.17 19.58
CA PRO A 89 6.30 0.99 18.50
C PRO A 89 5.93 1.76 17.23
N LEU A 90 4.64 1.75 16.85
CA LEU A 90 4.14 2.50 15.70
C LEU A 90 4.41 4.00 15.85
N LEU A 91 4.04 4.59 16.99
CA LEU A 91 4.19 6.03 17.24
C LEU A 91 5.65 6.45 17.33
N GLN A 92 6.52 5.58 17.87
CA GLN A 92 7.96 5.78 17.96
C GLN A 92 8.61 5.76 16.57
N CYS A 93 8.37 4.70 15.79
CA CYS A 93 8.88 4.55 14.43
C CYS A 93 8.43 5.68 13.51
N ALA A 94 7.14 6.06 13.61
CA ALA A 94 6.55 7.13 12.82
C ALA A 94 7.21 8.50 13.04
N GLY A 95 7.66 8.78 14.28
CA GLY A 95 8.17 10.09 14.66
C GLY A 95 7.11 11.20 14.59
N PRO A 96 7.43 12.43 15.03
CA PRO A 96 6.44 13.48 15.27
C PRO A 96 5.76 14.03 14.00
N HIS A 97 6.34 13.83 12.82
CA HIS A 97 5.88 14.45 11.57
C HIS A 97 5.10 13.50 10.66
N ASN A 98 4.97 12.22 11.03
CA ASN A 98 4.34 11.19 10.21
C ASN A 98 3.37 10.36 11.09
N GLN A 99 2.57 11.02 11.92
CA GLN A 99 1.74 10.31 12.90
C GLN A 99 0.50 9.66 12.26
N PRO A 100 0.14 8.41 12.64
CA PRO A 100 -1.11 7.78 12.20
C PRO A 100 -2.35 8.51 12.77
N GLY A 101 -3.55 8.02 12.42
CA GLY A 101 -4.81 8.52 12.95
C GLY A 101 -5.18 9.93 12.47
N TRP A 102 -4.71 10.33 11.27
CA TRP A 102 -4.93 11.69 10.77
C TRP A 102 -6.39 11.98 10.44
N ASN A 103 -7.22 10.98 10.10
CA ASN A 103 -8.61 11.20 9.72
C ASN A 103 -9.38 11.99 10.80
N ARG A 104 -9.16 11.66 12.07
CA ARG A 104 -9.80 12.36 13.19
C ARG A 104 -9.34 13.81 13.31
N ARG A 105 -8.05 14.08 13.06
CA ARG A 105 -7.49 15.46 13.02
C ARG A 105 -8.05 16.26 11.84
N GLU A 106 -8.45 15.57 10.78
CA GLU A 106 -9.09 16.14 9.58
C GLU A 106 -10.63 16.19 9.68
N GLY A 107 -11.19 15.93 10.87
CA GLY A 107 -12.62 16.09 11.15
C GLY A 107 -13.49 14.86 10.90
N SER A 108 -12.90 13.70 10.59
CA SER A 108 -13.65 12.45 10.52
C SER A 108 -14.13 12.02 11.90
N ASN A 109 -15.38 11.55 11.97
CA ASN A 109 -15.92 10.84 13.13
C ASN A 109 -15.62 9.33 13.07
N CYS A 110 -14.96 8.87 12.01
CA CYS A 110 -14.55 7.49 11.83
C CYS A 110 -13.13 7.26 12.35
N SER A 111 -13.06 6.63 13.52
CA SER A 111 -11.83 6.12 14.11
C SER A 111 -12.07 4.78 14.79
N VAL A 112 -11.12 3.86 14.69
CA VAL A 112 -11.22 2.49 15.20
C VAL A 112 -9.93 2.05 15.90
N SER A 113 -10.02 1.05 16.78
CA SER A 113 -8.83 0.47 17.41
C SER A 113 -8.04 -0.40 16.44
N MET A 114 -6.75 -0.62 16.71
CA MET A 114 -5.92 -1.56 15.93
C MET A 114 -6.54 -2.97 15.86
N GLN A 115 -7.13 -3.44 16.97
CA GLN A 115 -7.82 -4.73 17.00
C GLN A 115 -8.98 -4.79 16.00
N ARG A 116 -9.76 -3.71 15.86
CA ARG A 116 -10.87 -3.65 14.90
C ARG A 116 -10.36 -3.67 13.46
N LEU A 117 -9.27 -2.96 13.16
CA LEU A 117 -8.62 -3.01 11.84
C LEU A 117 -8.10 -4.42 11.52
N GLN A 118 -7.42 -5.06 12.46
CA GLN A 118 -6.91 -6.43 12.29
C GLN A 118 -8.05 -7.43 12.07
N ARG A 119 -9.15 -7.31 12.83
CA ARG A 119 -10.36 -8.12 12.65
C ARG A 119 -10.98 -7.90 11.27
N PHE A 120 -11.14 -6.65 10.86
CA PHE A 120 -11.65 -6.27 9.55
C PHE A 120 -10.83 -6.89 8.41
N VAL A 121 -9.50 -6.82 8.50
CA VAL A 121 -8.57 -7.42 7.53
C VAL A 121 -8.65 -8.95 7.54
N ASN A 122 -8.56 -9.57 8.72
CA ASN A 122 -8.56 -11.02 8.87
C ASN A 122 -9.82 -11.66 8.25
N ARG A 123 -11.00 -11.11 8.55
CA ARG A 123 -12.27 -11.70 8.11
C ARG A 123 -12.48 -11.58 6.61
N GLN A 124 -12.12 -10.45 5.99
CA GLN A 124 -12.20 -10.32 4.53
C GLN A 124 -11.13 -11.13 3.81
N ALA A 125 -9.90 -11.21 4.34
CA ALA A 125 -8.86 -12.07 3.78
C ALA A 125 -9.27 -13.55 3.80
N ALA A 126 -9.87 -14.02 4.89
CA ALA A 126 -10.37 -15.38 5.01
C ALA A 126 -11.52 -15.65 4.01
N ALA A 127 -12.45 -14.72 3.88
CA ALA A 127 -13.55 -14.81 2.92
C ALA A 127 -13.03 -14.83 1.46
N LEU A 128 -12.12 -13.94 1.09
CA LEU A 128 -11.50 -13.96 -0.24
C LEU A 128 -10.82 -15.30 -0.51
N LYS A 129 -10.04 -15.82 0.42
CA LYS A 129 -9.35 -17.11 0.26
C LYS A 129 -10.30 -18.31 0.17
N SER A 130 -11.53 -18.21 0.68
CA SER A 130 -12.53 -19.27 0.54
C SER A 130 -13.26 -19.21 -0.82
N PHE A 131 -13.42 -18.02 -1.40
CA PHE A 131 -14.12 -17.81 -2.68
C PHE A 131 -13.18 -17.79 -3.90
N ASP A 132 -11.95 -17.32 -3.69
CA ASP A 132 -10.88 -17.05 -4.65
C ASP A 132 -9.53 -17.47 -4.06
N GLY A 133 -9.23 -18.77 -4.15
CA GLY A 133 -7.95 -19.31 -3.67
C GLY A 133 -6.75 -19.05 -4.59
N SER A 134 -6.94 -18.35 -5.72
CA SER A 134 -5.93 -18.15 -6.76
C SER A 134 -5.22 -16.80 -6.67
N HIS A 135 -5.86 -15.77 -6.14
CA HIS A 135 -5.29 -14.43 -6.06
C HIS A 135 -4.76 -14.11 -4.67
N LEU A 136 -3.73 -13.27 -4.64
CA LEU A 136 -3.04 -12.86 -3.42
C LEU A 136 -3.88 -11.83 -2.66
N VAL A 137 -3.70 -11.75 -1.34
CA VAL A 137 -4.33 -10.74 -0.48
C VAL A 137 -3.27 -9.87 0.21
N THR A 138 -3.49 -8.55 0.28
CA THR A 138 -2.59 -7.59 0.92
C THR A 138 -3.34 -6.47 1.65
N VAL A 139 -2.59 -5.60 2.32
CA VAL A 139 -2.99 -4.32 2.92
C VAL A 139 -1.94 -3.30 2.52
N GLY A 140 -2.35 -2.18 1.94
CA GLY A 140 -1.44 -1.08 1.60
C GLY A 140 -1.11 -0.27 2.84
N ALA A 141 -0.05 -0.62 3.57
CA ALA A 141 0.31 0.10 4.78
C ALA A 141 0.94 1.46 4.45
N TRP A 142 0.51 2.51 5.15
CA TRP A 142 1.03 3.87 4.96
C TRP A 142 2.55 3.99 5.19
N SER A 143 3.14 3.10 5.98
CA SER A 143 4.58 3.05 6.21
C SER A 143 5.02 1.65 6.65
N HIS A 144 6.32 1.37 6.54
CA HIS A 144 6.93 0.17 7.10
C HIS A 144 6.67 0.00 8.60
N CYS A 145 6.43 1.10 9.34
CA CYS A 145 6.25 1.08 10.79
C CYS A 145 5.09 0.19 11.27
N SER A 146 4.09 -0.11 10.43
CA SER A 146 2.94 -0.94 10.80
C SER A 146 2.99 -2.39 10.27
N VAL A 147 3.94 -2.70 9.39
CA VAL A 147 4.05 -4.02 8.73
C VAL A 147 5.40 -4.70 8.97
N SER A 148 6.40 -4.00 9.51
CA SER A 148 7.73 -4.55 9.78
C SER A 148 8.18 -4.30 11.20
N ALA A 149 8.90 -5.27 11.78
CA ALA A 149 9.61 -5.12 13.05
C ALA A 149 10.98 -4.40 12.89
N ALA A 150 11.34 -4.00 11.68
CA ALA A 150 12.56 -3.24 11.42
C ALA A 150 12.39 -1.78 11.85
N ALA A 151 13.51 -1.10 12.15
CA ALA A 151 13.54 0.32 12.54
C ALA A 151 12.51 0.68 13.62
N GLU A 152 12.40 -0.14 14.67
CA GLU A 152 11.50 0.08 15.81
C GLU A 152 10.00 -0.04 15.49
N GLY A 153 9.65 -0.41 14.26
CA GLY A 153 8.28 -0.70 13.86
C GLY A 153 7.74 -2.00 14.47
N PHE A 154 6.49 -2.31 14.15
CA PHE A 154 5.88 -3.59 14.51
C PHE A 154 4.96 -4.10 13.40
N SER A 155 4.93 -5.42 13.20
CA SER A 155 4.08 -6.07 12.18
C SER A 155 2.66 -6.34 12.71
N TYR A 156 1.83 -5.30 12.76
CA TYR A 156 0.45 -5.38 13.26
C TYR A 156 -0.45 -6.25 12.38
N PHE A 157 -0.11 -6.42 11.10
CA PHE A 157 -0.83 -7.29 10.16
C PHE A 157 -0.17 -8.67 9.99
N SER A 158 0.67 -9.08 10.94
CA SER A 158 1.20 -10.45 10.98
C SER A 158 0.10 -11.50 11.09
N ASP A 159 0.36 -12.71 10.59
CA ASP A 159 -0.57 -13.84 10.69
C ASP A 159 -1.08 -14.05 12.13
N ALA A 160 -0.19 -13.91 13.12
CA ALA A 160 -0.54 -14.07 14.54
C ALA A 160 -1.51 -12.98 15.02
N CYS A 161 -1.25 -11.71 14.69
CA CYS A 161 -2.10 -10.60 15.11
C CYS A 161 -3.46 -10.61 14.40
N LEU A 162 -3.48 -10.94 13.11
CA LEU A 162 -4.72 -11.07 12.35
C LEU A 162 -5.60 -12.18 12.90
N ARG A 163 -5.04 -13.38 13.11
CA ARG A 163 -5.79 -14.51 13.69
C ARG A 163 -6.28 -14.20 15.10
N LEU A 164 -5.46 -13.57 15.93
CA LEU A 164 -5.84 -13.19 17.29
C LEU A 164 -7.04 -12.21 17.30
N ALA A 165 -7.10 -11.28 16.35
CA ALA A 165 -8.14 -10.26 16.31
C ALA A 165 -9.44 -10.75 15.63
N GLY A 166 -9.32 -11.50 14.54
CA GLY A 166 -10.46 -11.89 13.72
C GLY A 166 -10.97 -13.31 13.91
N GLY A 167 -10.14 -14.24 14.40
CA GLY A 167 -10.51 -15.62 14.66
C GLY A 167 -10.49 -16.55 13.43
N GLU A 168 -10.19 -16.03 12.24
CA GLU A 168 -10.14 -16.84 11.01
C GLU A 168 -8.71 -17.28 10.71
N ASP A 169 -8.45 -18.60 10.72
CA ASP A 169 -7.11 -19.16 10.51
C ASP A 169 -6.52 -18.83 9.12
N ALA A 170 -7.38 -18.81 8.10
CA ALA A 170 -7.01 -18.47 6.72
C ALA A 170 -6.87 -16.95 6.50
N GLY A 171 -7.29 -16.12 7.45
CA GLY A 171 -7.35 -14.66 7.34
C GLY A 171 -5.99 -13.98 7.48
N THR A 172 -5.05 -14.30 6.60
CA THR A 172 -3.69 -13.76 6.59
C THR A 172 -3.37 -13.10 5.26
N LEU A 173 -2.33 -12.27 5.22
CA LEU A 173 -1.86 -11.62 3.99
C LEU A 173 -0.85 -12.52 3.25
N ASP A 174 -0.72 -12.34 1.95
CA ASP A 174 0.24 -13.08 1.10
C ASP A 174 1.41 -12.20 0.67
N VAL A 175 1.23 -10.88 0.66
CA VAL A 175 2.23 -9.88 0.27
C VAL A 175 2.25 -8.74 1.30
N TRP A 176 3.43 -8.31 1.71
CA TRP A 176 3.59 -7.04 2.43
C TRP A 176 3.57 -5.92 1.42
N GLN A 177 2.70 -4.94 1.61
CA GLN A 177 2.68 -3.73 0.81
C GLN A 177 2.90 -2.53 1.72
N LEU A 178 3.80 -1.65 1.31
CA LEU A 178 4.26 -0.50 2.10
C LEU A 178 4.40 0.73 1.22
N HIS A 179 3.95 1.86 1.75
CA HIS A 179 3.98 3.16 1.09
C HIS A 179 5.15 3.97 1.61
N SER A 180 5.61 4.91 0.79
CA SER A 180 6.74 5.74 1.15
C SER A 180 6.65 7.10 0.47
N TYR A 181 6.74 8.14 1.29
CA TYR A 181 6.71 9.52 0.83
C TYR A 181 7.85 10.32 1.50
N PRO A 182 8.47 11.25 0.78
CA PRO A 182 9.54 12.07 1.31
C PRO A 182 8.99 13.14 2.27
N ASP A 183 9.88 13.65 3.10
CA ASP A 183 9.61 14.74 4.04
C ASP A 183 9.00 15.94 3.29
N LYS A 184 7.87 16.46 3.80
CA LYS A 184 7.20 17.63 3.20
C LYS A 184 8.12 18.86 3.15
N ALA A 185 9.01 19.01 4.12
CA ALA A 185 9.98 20.11 4.18
C ALA A 185 11.23 19.86 3.30
N ALA A 186 11.44 18.62 2.86
CA ALA A 186 12.56 18.22 2.01
C ALA A 186 12.11 17.13 1.03
N PRO A 187 11.45 17.49 -0.08
CA PRO A 187 10.63 16.56 -0.85
C PRO A 187 11.38 15.60 -1.78
N TRP A 188 12.70 15.65 -1.71
CA TRP A 188 13.64 14.70 -2.29
C TRP A 188 14.24 13.75 -1.24
N ARG A 189 13.96 13.97 0.05
CA ARG A 189 14.58 13.24 1.16
C ARG A 189 13.58 12.27 1.79
N PHE A 190 13.81 11.00 1.55
CA PHE A 190 13.19 9.90 2.27
C PHE A 190 13.93 9.61 3.58
N GLY A 191 13.21 9.09 4.57
CA GLY A 191 13.81 8.60 5.82
C GLY A 191 14.78 7.44 5.56
N GLU A 192 15.72 7.21 6.47
CA GLU A 192 16.74 6.17 6.29
C GLU A 192 16.13 4.77 6.15
N ALA A 193 15.08 4.48 6.93
CA ALA A 193 14.38 3.20 6.96
C ALA A 193 13.30 3.03 5.88
N GLU A 194 13.12 4.01 5.00
CA GLU A 194 12.13 3.96 3.91
C GLU A 194 12.52 2.94 2.81
N PRO A 195 11.55 2.31 2.13
CA PRO A 195 11.80 1.21 1.21
C PRO A 195 12.52 1.60 -0.08
N VAL A 196 12.60 2.90 -0.37
CA VAL A 196 13.48 3.41 -1.43
C VAL A 196 14.97 3.35 -1.05
N ASN A 197 15.29 3.26 0.24
CA ASN A 197 16.64 3.29 0.79
C ASN A 197 17.10 1.94 1.37
N LYS A 198 16.21 0.96 1.52
CA LYS A 198 16.51 -0.34 2.14
C LYS A 198 16.13 -1.51 1.22
N PRO A 199 16.89 -2.61 1.22
CA PRO A 199 16.51 -3.82 0.49
C PRO A 199 15.29 -4.49 1.14
N ALA A 200 14.53 -5.27 0.39
CA ALA A 200 13.37 -6.00 0.92
C ALA A 200 13.68 -6.86 2.16
N SER A 201 14.88 -7.44 2.24
CA SER A 201 15.34 -8.23 3.39
C SER A 201 15.39 -7.46 4.71
N PHE A 202 15.47 -6.13 4.64
CA PHE A 202 15.37 -5.26 5.82
C PHE A 202 14.00 -5.38 6.49
N TYR A 203 12.91 -5.55 5.72
CA TYR A 203 11.55 -5.58 6.26
C TYR A 203 11.09 -6.96 6.75
N VAL A 204 11.75 -8.03 6.30
CA VAL A 204 11.38 -9.42 6.57
C VAL A 204 12.47 -10.17 7.36
N THR A 205 12.97 -9.55 8.43
CA THR A 205 14.03 -10.11 9.29
C THR A 205 13.59 -11.35 10.07
N ASN A 206 12.29 -11.47 10.38
CA ASN A 206 11.72 -12.63 11.03
C ASN A 206 11.30 -13.68 9.97
N PRO A 207 11.85 -14.91 10.01
CA PRO A 207 11.47 -15.96 9.06
C PRO A 207 9.97 -16.28 9.04
N LYS A 208 9.26 -16.09 10.15
CA LYS A 208 7.80 -16.28 10.25
C LYS A 208 6.99 -15.19 9.53
N LEU A 209 7.64 -14.08 9.17
CA LEU A 209 7.05 -12.96 8.44
C LEU A 209 7.53 -12.91 6.99
N ARG A 210 8.22 -13.94 6.49
CA ARG A 210 8.79 -13.92 5.14
C ARG A 210 7.69 -14.05 4.09
N LYS A 211 7.31 -12.91 3.50
CA LYS A 211 6.41 -12.76 2.36
C LYS A 211 7.05 -11.79 1.36
N PRO A 212 6.67 -11.80 0.07
CA PRO A 212 7.10 -10.76 -0.87
C PRO A 212 6.78 -9.36 -0.34
N VAL A 213 7.63 -8.38 -0.69
CA VAL A 213 7.46 -6.98 -0.31
C VAL A 213 7.22 -6.16 -1.58
N LEU A 214 6.13 -5.41 -1.60
CA LEU A 214 5.72 -4.48 -2.64
C LEU A 214 5.79 -3.04 -2.09
N ILE A 215 6.40 -2.14 -2.87
CA ILE A 215 6.24 -0.70 -2.63
C ILE A 215 4.96 -0.30 -3.38
N GLY A 216 3.86 -0.14 -2.64
CA GLY A 216 2.52 0.08 -3.19
C GLY A 216 2.30 1.50 -3.69
N GLU A 217 2.85 2.46 -2.96
CA GLU A 217 2.85 3.87 -3.32
C GLU A 217 4.22 4.49 -3.05
N VAL A 218 4.69 5.27 -4.01
CA VAL A 218 5.90 6.09 -3.88
C VAL A 218 5.79 7.29 -4.82
N SER A 219 6.26 8.45 -4.37
CA SER A 219 6.27 9.65 -5.21
C SER A 219 7.30 10.65 -4.70
N ASN A 220 7.85 11.48 -5.60
CA ASN A 220 8.55 12.71 -5.28
C ASN A 220 7.58 13.90 -5.10
N ARG A 221 6.34 13.62 -4.63
CA ARG A 221 5.11 14.44 -4.72
C ARG A 221 5.21 15.93 -4.39
N TRP A 222 6.25 16.40 -3.71
CA TRP A 222 6.41 17.83 -3.43
C TRP A 222 7.41 18.56 -4.32
N ASP A 223 7.95 17.91 -5.34
CA ASP A 223 8.39 18.65 -6.52
C ASP A 223 7.13 19.23 -7.17
N THR A 224 6.90 20.53 -6.98
CA THR A 224 6.10 21.29 -7.94
C THR A 224 6.62 20.92 -9.31
N LEU A 225 5.78 20.33 -10.16
CA LEU A 225 6.09 20.18 -11.58
C LEU A 225 6.73 21.50 -12.03
N PRO A 226 7.97 21.52 -12.55
CA PRO A 226 8.50 22.74 -13.12
C PRO A 226 7.45 23.22 -14.12
N ASP A 227 7.10 24.50 -14.03
CA ASP A 227 6.18 25.17 -14.94
C ASP A 227 6.34 24.58 -16.35
N PRO A 228 5.29 24.03 -16.97
CA PRO A 228 5.41 23.40 -18.29
C PRO A 228 5.94 24.36 -19.36
N THR A 229 6.02 25.66 -19.09
CA THR A 229 6.68 26.66 -19.95
C THR A 229 8.18 26.84 -19.67
N ALA A 230 8.69 26.39 -18.51
CA ALA A 230 10.08 26.56 -18.08
C ALA A 230 11.02 25.41 -18.53
N ALA A 231 10.48 24.29 -19.01
CA ALA A 231 11.25 23.11 -19.37
C ALA A 231 11.46 22.99 -20.90
N LYS A 232 12.31 23.84 -21.49
CA LYS A 232 13.04 23.45 -22.72
C LYS A 232 14.15 22.47 -22.33
N VAL A 233 13.77 21.24 -21.98
CA VAL A 233 14.73 20.15 -21.84
C VAL A 233 15.26 19.86 -23.25
N LYS A 234 16.52 20.25 -23.50
CA LYS A 234 17.27 19.78 -24.67
C LYS A 234 17.51 18.28 -24.49
N TYR A 235 16.67 17.45 -25.10
CA TYR A 235 17.05 16.07 -25.38
C TYR A 235 18.22 16.11 -26.37
N SER A 236 19.44 15.78 -25.92
CA SER A 236 20.53 15.50 -26.84
C SER A 236 20.28 14.15 -27.48
N THR A 237 19.69 14.14 -28.66
CA THR A 237 19.65 12.95 -29.51
C THR A 237 21.01 12.78 -30.18
N SER A 238 21.98 12.23 -29.46
CA SER A 238 23.14 11.59 -30.09
C SER A 238 22.94 10.09 -30.03
N ILE A 239 22.06 9.59 -30.90
CA ILE A 239 22.14 8.20 -31.34
C ILE A 239 23.25 8.19 -32.39
N GLY A 240 24.35 7.52 -32.07
CA GLY A 240 25.45 7.33 -33.01
C GLY A 240 24.97 6.50 -34.19
N ASP A 241 24.69 7.16 -35.30
CA ASP A 241 24.49 6.52 -36.59
C ASP A 241 25.87 6.36 -37.25
N THR A 242 26.33 5.11 -37.30
CA THR A 242 27.49 4.70 -38.07
C THR A 242 26.98 4.22 -39.42
N SER A 243 26.85 5.13 -40.38
CA SER A 243 26.61 4.74 -41.77
C SER A 243 27.26 5.67 -42.79
N SER A 244 28.19 5.07 -43.53
CA SER A 244 28.65 5.38 -44.89
C SER A 244 29.12 6.80 -45.23
N ASN A 245 30.44 6.96 -45.19
CA ASN A 245 31.18 7.98 -45.90
C ASN A 245 31.20 7.66 -47.41
N THR A 246 30.42 8.39 -48.22
CA THR A 246 30.59 8.44 -49.68
C THR A 246 30.47 9.89 -50.15
N SER A 247 31.60 10.60 -50.20
CA SER A 247 31.70 11.89 -50.86
C SER A 247 31.99 11.68 -52.35
N SER A 248 31.09 12.17 -53.20
CA SER A 248 31.32 12.39 -54.62
C SER A 248 30.90 13.81 -54.99
N THR A 249 31.55 14.35 -56.01
CA THR A 249 31.47 15.70 -56.62
C THR A 249 32.28 16.78 -55.88
N ALA A 250 33.42 17.26 -56.36
CA ALA A 250 33.86 17.78 -57.67
C ALA A 250 33.42 19.23 -57.95
N ALA A 251 34.45 20.04 -58.24
CA ALA A 251 34.48 21.29 -58.98
C ALA A 251 33.94 22.58 -58.32
N ALA A 252 34.87 23.44 -57.92
CA ALA A 252 34.76 24.89 -58.08
C ALA A 252 35.98 25.37 -58.89
N ALA A 253 35.70 26.04 -60.01
CA ALA A 253 36.68 26.60 -60.92
C ALA A 253 36.83 28.11 -60.70
N ALA A 254 38.03 28.61 -61.01
CA ALA A 254 38.39 29.95 -61.48
C ALA A 254 38.31 31.14 -60.49
N ALA A 255 39.48 31.61 -60.05
CA ALA A 255 40.17 32.76 -60.65
C ALA A 255 41.66 32.70 -60.32
#